data_AF-A0A377W673-F1
#
_entry.id   AF-A0A377W673-F1
#
_cell.length_a   1.000
_cell.length_b   1.000
_cell.length_c   1.000
_cell.angle_alpha   90.00
_cell.angle_beta   90.00
_cell.angle_gamma   90.00
#
_symmetry.space_group_name_H-M   'P 1'
#
loop_
_entity.id
_entity.type
_entity.pdbx_description
1 polymer ?
#
loop_
_entity_poly.entity_id
_entity_poly.type
_entity_poly.pdbx_seq_one_letter_code
_entity_poly.pdbx_strand_id
1 'polypeptide(L)'
;MEYKSCSDKYIWSADDSYFYKGLSELIVDIDELIYLSLEKIRKDFVFINLNTASLNEFIRRDSEWLSAVKGKQVVLIAARKSEALAGNGANLLI
;
A
#
# COMPACT_ATOMS: atom_id res chain seq x y z
N MET A 1 13.80 -17.53 -49.81
CA MET A 1 13.31 -18.33 -48.67
C MET A 1 13.70 -17.56 -47.43
N GLU A 2 12.78 -16.76 -46.91
CA GLU A 2 13.06 -15.89 -45.76
C GLU A 2 13.07 -16.76 -44.50
N TYR A 3 14.24 -16.84 -43.86
CA TYR A 3 14.39 -17.44 -42.53
C TYR A 3 13.69 -16.49 -41.54
N LYS A 4 12.43 -16.78 -41.19
CA LYS A 4 11.81 -16.18 -40.00
C LYS A 4 12.72 -16.51 -38.81
N SER A 5 13.19 -15.45 -38.15
CA SER A 5 14.06 -15.55 -36.97
C SER A 5 13.48 -16.54 -35.97
N CYS A 6 14.33 -17.42 -35.43
CA CYS A 6 14.02 -18.46 -34.45
C CYS A 6 13.74 -17.86 -33.05
N SER A 7 13.09 -16.69 -32.98
CA SER A 7 12.72 -16.03 -31.73
C SER A 7 11.50 -16.67 -31.08
N ASP A 8 10.62 -17.29 -31.88
CA ASP A 8 9.37 -17.88 -31.40
C ASP A 8 9.59 -19.05 -30.42
N LYS A 9 10.77 -19.67 -30.42
CA LYS A 9 11.11 -20.75 -29.47
C LYS A 9 11.34 -20.26 -28.04
N TYR A 10 11.63 -18.98 -27.85
CA TYR A 10 11.91 -18.38 -26.55
C TYR A 10 10.77 -17.49 -26.05
N ILE A 11 9.69 -17.37 -26.81
CA ILE A 11 8.50 -16.61 -26.46
C ILE A 11 7.45 -17.62 -25.98
N TRP A 12 7.07 -17.55 -24.71
CA TRP A 12 5.98 -18.36 -24.20
C TRP A 12 4.68 -18.00 -24.90
N SER A 13 3.91 -19.02 -25.26
CA SER A 13 2.61 -18.84 -25.91
C SER A 13 1.66 -18.08 -24.99
N ALA A 14 0.86 -17.19 -25.57
CA ALA A 14 -0.23 -16.52 -24.87
C ALA A 14 -1.34 -17.50 -24.40
N ASP A 15 -1.28 -18.76 -24.84
CA ASP A 15 -2.18 -19.83 -24.43
C ASP A 15 -1.56 -20.80 -23.40
N ASP A 16 -0.32 -20.54 -22.94
CA ASP A 16 0.37 -21.41 -21.96
C ASP A 16 -0.16 -21.20 -20.53
N SER A 17 -1.12 -22.03 -20.15
CA SER A 17 -1.78 -21.95 -18.85
C SER A 17 -0.83 -22.16 -17.65
N TYR A 18 0.29 -22.87 -17.82
CA TYR A 18 1.27 -23.07 -16.75
C TYR A 18 2.08 -21.79 -16.52
N PHE A 19 2.47 -21.10 -17.59
CA PHE A 19 3.15 -19.82 -17.49
C PHE A 19 2.28 -18.77 -16.79
N TYR A 20 1.01 -18.61 -17.21
CA TYR A 20 0.11 -17.65 -16.58
C TYR A 20 -0.18 -17.97 -15.11
N LYS A 21 -0.32 -19.26 -14.76
CA LYS A 21 -0.48 -19.66 -13.38
C LYS A 21 0.74 -19.26 -12.54
N GLY A 22 1.95 -19.62 -12.97
CA GLY A 22 3.18 -19.26 -12.26
C GLY A 22 3.40 -17.75 -12.17
N LEU A 23 3.10 -17.00 -13.23
CA LEU A 23 3.16 -15.54 -13.23
C LEU A 23 2.13 -14.93 -12.26
N SER A 24 0.92 -15.48 -12.19
CA SER A 24 -0.11 -15.00 -11.26
C SER A 24 0.25 -15.25 -9.80
N GLU A 25 0.81 -16.42 -9.49
CA GLU A 25 1.31 -16.76 -8.15
C GLU A 25 2.44 -15.83 -7.75
N LEU A 26 3.41 -15.58 -8.65
CA LEU A 26 4.51 -14.65 -8.41
C LEU A 26 4.03 -13.21 -8.18
N ILE A 27 3.03 -12.74 -8.91
CA ILE A 27 2.47 -11.39 -8.71
C ILE A 27 1.82 -11.27 -7.33
N VAL A 28 1.07 -12.29 -6.89
CA VAL A 28 0.46 -12.33 -5.56
C VAL A 28 1.54 -12.33 -4.47
N ASP A 29 2.57 -13.17 -4.62
CA ASP A 29 3.69 -13.24 -3.69
C ASP A 29 4.41 -11.89 -3.58
N ILE A 30 4.62 -11.21 -4.71
CA ILE A 30 5.24 -9.88 -4.74
C ILE A 30 4.33 -8.83 -4.09
N ASP A 31 3.02 -8.86 -4.34
CA ASP A 31 2.06 -7.91 -3.75
C ASP A 31 2.03 -8.02 -2.21
N GLU A 32 2.09 -9.25 -1.68
CA GLU A 32 2.21 -9.52 -0.24
C GLU A 32 3.55 -9.09 0.36
N LEU A 33 4.63 -9.03 -0.44
CA LEU A 33 5.95 -8.56 -0.02
C LEU A 33 6.10 -7.04 -0.08
N ILE A 34 5.42 -6.37 -1.00
CA ILE A 34 5.50 -4.91 -1.17
C ILE A 34 4.66 -4.20 -0.11
N TYR A 35 3.46 -4.71 0.19
CA TYR A 35 2.56 -4.09 1.15
C TYR A 35 2.63 -4.76 2.53
N LEU A 36 2.68 -3.95 3.57
CA LEU A 36 2.49 -4.46 4.92
C LEU A 36 1.07 -5.03 5.05
N SER A 37 0.95 -6.20 5.69
CA SER A 37 -0.36 -6.76 6.00
C SER A 37 -1.20 -5.79 6.84
N LEU A 38 -2.52 -5.83 6.68
CA LEU A 38 -3.43 -4.95 7.42
C LEU A 38 -3.27 -5.10 8.94
N GLU A 39 -2.97 -6.31 9.42
CA GLU A 39 -2.67 -6.56 10.83
C GLU A 39 -1.41 -5.82 11.29
N LYS A 40 -0.34 -5.87 10.50
CA LYS A 40 0.91 -5.16 10.79
C LYS A 40 0.71 -3.64 10.76
N ILE A 41 -0.06 -3.14 9.79
CA ILE A 41 -0.43 -1.73 9.71
C ILE A 41 -1.20 -1.30 10.98
N ARG A 42 -2.22 -2.04 11.42
CA ARG A 42 -3.01 -1.70 12.62
C ARG A 42 -2.20 -1.77 13.93
N LYS A 43 -1.24 -2.69 13.98
CA LYS A 43 -0.37 -2.85 15.14
C LYS A 43 0.63 -1.70 15.24
N ASP A 44 1.28 -1.39 14.13
CA ASP A 44 2.50 -0.57 14.13
C ASP A 44 2.22 0.90 13.77
N PHE A 45 1.06 1.22 13.17
CA PHE A 45 0.75 2.56 12.67
C PHE A 45 -0.49 3.16 13.32
N VAL A 46 -0.50 4.48 13.44
CA VAL A 46 -1.66 5.29 13.83
C VAL A 46 -1.84 6.40 12.80
N PHE A 47 -3.02 6.44 12.18
CA PHE A 47 -3.36 7.45 11.17
C PHE A 47 -4.20 8.55 11.81
N ILE A 48 -3.74 9.78 11.70
CA ILE A 48 -4.37 10.96 12.28
C ILE A 48 -4.82 11.89 11.16
N ASN A 49 -6.11 12.19 11.12
CA ASN A 49 -6.64 13.20 10.21
C ASN A 49 -6.36 14.61 10.77
N LEU A 50 -5.63 15.42 10.01
CA LEU A 50 -5.30 16.81 10.32
C LEU A 50 -6.44 17.75 9.90
N ASN A 51 -7.60 17.60 10.53
CA ASN A 51 -8.61 18.65 10.52
C ASN A 51 -8.57 19.45 11.83
N THR A 52 -9.12 20.66 11.83
CA THR A 52 -9.10 21.58 12.97
C THR A 52 -9.71 20.98 14.24
N ALA A 53 -10.76 20.16 14.12
CA ALA A 53 -11.40 19.53 15.28
C ALA A 53 -10.49 18.47 15.92
N SER A 54 -9.89 17.61 15.09
CA SER A 54 -8.94 16.58 15.54
C SER A 54 -7.71 17.20 16.19
N LEU A 55 -7.13 18.25 15.59
CA LEU A 55 -5.98 18.97 16.17
C LEU A 55 -6.29 19.56 17.56
N ASN A 56 -7.44 20.21 17.71
CA ASN A 56 -7.87 20.75 19.01
C ASN A 56 -8.04 19.65 20.06
N GLU A 57 -8.54 18.48 19.67
CA GLU A 57 -8.69 17.34 20.58
C GLU A 57 -7.33 16.76 21.02
N PHE A 58 -6.37 16.62 20.09
CA PHE A 58 -5.02 16.14 20.41
C PHE A 58 -4.28 17.07 21.37
N ILE A 59 -4.42 18.39 21.17
CA ILE A 59 -3.81 19.38 22.07
C ILE A 59 -4.44 19.29 23.47
N ARG A 60 -5.75 19.05 23.56
CA ARG A 60 -6.46 19.03 24.85
C ARG A 60 -6.29 17.75 25.65
N ARG A 61 -5.89 16.64 25.01
CA ARG A 61 -5.72 15.31 25.63
C ARG A 61 -4.32 14.74 25.43
N ASP A 62 -3.31 15.62 25.39
CA ASP A 62 -1.93 15.30 25.03
C ASP A 62 -1.39 14.00 25.65
N SER A 63 -1.53 13.83 26.95
CA SER A 63 -1.03 12.69 27.72
C SER A 63 -1.71 11.35 27.38
N GLU A 64 -3.02 11.35 27.10
CA GLU A 64 -3.78 10.13 26.80
C GLU A 64 -3.39 9.53 25.45
N TRP A 65 -3.35 10.36 24.40
CA TRP A 65 -3.05 9.86 23.07
C TRP A 65 -1.56 9.58 22.89
N LEU A 66 -0.66 10.37 23.49
CA LEU A 66 0.79 10.10 23.46
C LEU A 66 1.13 8.74 24.06
N SER A 67 0.42 8.34 25.14
CA SER A 67 0.55 7.00 25.69
C SER A 67 0.02 5.92 24.74
N ALA A 68 -1.11 6.18 24.06
CA ALA A 68 -1.74 5.24 23.14
C ALA A 68 -0.95 5.00 21.84
N VAL A 69 -0.16 5.99 21.39
CA VAL A 69 0.68 5.89 20.19
C VAL A 69 2.11 5.48 20.49
N LYS A 70 2.47 5.27 21.76
CA LYS A 70 3.84 4.93 22.16
C LYS A 70 4.32 3.65 21.47
N GLY A 71 5.45 3.74 20.77
CA GLY A 71 6.02 2.61 20.03
C GLY A 71 5.37 2.36 18.67
N LYS A 72 4.42 3.20 18.24
CA LYS A 72 3.81 3.18 16.91
C LYS A 72 4.32 4.33 16.05
N GLN A 73 4.33 4.13 14.74
CA GLN A 73 4.57 5.18 13.76
C GLN A 73 3.28 6.00 13.58
N VAL A 74 3.40 7.32 13.67
CA VAL A 74 2.26 8.23 13.51
C VAL A 74 2.29 8.81 12.10
N VAL A 75 1.20 8.62 11.37
CA VAL A 75 1.01 9.14 10.01
C VAL A 75 -0.06 10.23 10.05
N LEU A 76 0.32 11.42 9.64
CA LEU A 76 -0.58 12.57 9.60
C LEU A 76 -1.16 12.73 8.19
N ILE A 77 -2.49 12.72 8.09
CA ILE A 77 -3.21 12.81 6.82
C ILE A 77 -3.88 14.18 6.74
N ALA A 78 -3.40 15.03 5.84
CA ALA A 78 -3.97 16.36 5.55
C ALA A 78 -4.84 16.35 4.28
N ALA A 79 -5.69 15.32 4.10
CA ALA A 79 -6.53 15.15 2.92
C ALA A 79 -8.02 15.12 3.30
N ARG A 80 -8.90 15.56 2.38
CA ARG A 80 -10.36 15.39 2.61
C ARG A 80 -10.67 13.89 2.65
N LYS A 81 -11.64 13.48 3.46
CA LYS A 81 -11.98 12.05 3.68
C LYS A 81 -12.21 11.28 2.37
N SER A 82 -12.74 11.92 1.33
CA SER A 82 -12.91 11.33 -0.01
C SER A 82 -11.61 11.15 -0.80
N GLU A 83 -10.60 11.98 -0.59
CA GLU A 83 -9.32 11.97 -1.32
C GLU A 83 -8.35 10.95 -0.71
N ALA A 84 -8.37 10.78 0.62
CA ALA A 84 -7.56 9.78 1.32
C ALA A 84 -7.93 8.33 0.97
N LEU A 85 -9.19 8.08 0.61
CA LEU A 85 -9.71 6.76 0.22
C LEU A 85 -9.62 6.50 -1.29
N ALA A 86 -9.40 7.52 -2.11
CA ALA A 86 -9.50 7.44 -3.58
C ALA A 86 -8.17 7.22 -4.32
N GLY A 87 -7.06 6.95 -3.61
CA GLY A 87 -5.78 6.52 -4.22
C GLY A 87 -5.04 7.52 -5.12
N ASN A 88 -5.63 8.67 -5.46
CA ASN A 88 -5.11 9.55 -6.52
C ASN A 88 -4.69 10.95 -6.06
N GLY A 89 -4.38 11.16 -4.78
CA GLY A 89 -3.94 12.50 -4.34
C GLY A 89 -3.65 12.72 -2.86
N ALA A 90 -3.68 11.68 -2.03
CA ALA A 90 -3.11 11.82 -0.70
C ALA A 90 -1.58 11.87 -0.82
N ASN A 91 -1.01 13.06 -0.71
CA ASN A 91 0.42 13.20 -0.42
C ASN A 91 0.67 12.58 0.95
N LEU A 92 0.95 11.28 0.95
CA LEU A 92 1.49 10.57 2.09
C LEU A 92 2.94 11.03 2.22
N LEU A 93 3.17 12.04 3.06
CA LEU A 93 4.53 12.34 3.53
C LEU A 93 4.94 11.17 4.44
N ILE A 94 5.70 10.24 3.88
CA ILE A 94 6.49 9.24 4.61
C ILE A 94 7.82 9.89 5.00
#